data_AF-A0A7Y8HEA4-F1
#
_entry.id   AF-A0A7Y8HEA4-F1
#
_cell.length_a   1.000
_cell.length_b   1.000
_cell.length_c   1.000
_cell.angle_alpha   90.00
_cell.angle_beta   90.00
_cell.angle_gamma   90.00
#
_symmetry.space_group_name_H-M   'P 1'
#
loop_
_entity.id
_entity.type
_entity.pdbx_description
1 polymer ?
#
loop_
_entity_poly.entity_id
_entity_poly.type
_entity_poly.pdbx_seq_one_letter_code
_entity_poly.pdbx_strand_id
1 'polypeptide(L)'
;ENYRKAIGMKPDFGLAHYNLGLAYRDRKQADLSIDAFRRATEIVPGLLDGHFQLGKLYFETGKNEEAEKCFAEVVRLAPQSENAQMARQYLDLLKKARK
;
A
#
# COMPACT_ATOMS: atom_id res chain seq x y z
N GLU A 1 -13.29 0.61 16.89
CA GLU A 1 -13.73 2.03 16.88
C GLU A 1 -12.64 3.01 16.40
N ASN A 2 -12.09 2.90 15.17
CA ASN A 2 -11.07 3.88 14.72
C ASN A 2 -11.16 4.28 13.23
N TYR A 3 -12.36 4.28 12.64
CA TYR A 3 -12.56 4.82 11.27
C TYR A 3 -12.99 6.29 11.24
N ARG A 4 -13.22 6.93 12.41
CA ARG A 4 -13.93 8.22 12.48
C ARG A 4 -13.06 9.48 12.42
N LYS A 5 -11.73 9.39 12.37
CA LYS A 5 -10.85 10.59 12.31
C LYS A 5 -10.28 10.93 10.93
N ALA A 6 -10.52 10.09 9.91
CA ALA A 6 -10.10 10.37 8.53
C ALA A 6 -11.09 11.25 7.74
N ILE A 7 -12.22 11.64 8.34
CA ILE A 7 -13.36 12.29 7.66
C ILE A 7 -13.09 13.79 7.34
N GLY A 8 -11.86 14.28 7.54
CA GLY A 8 -11.50 15.66 7.22
C GLY A 8 -11.08 15.90 5.76
N MET A 9 -10.64 14.86 5.05
CA MET A 9 -10.18 14.98 3.66
C MET A 9 -11.12 14.20 2.74
N LYS A 10 -11.50 14.81 1.62
CA LYS A 10 -12.41 14.21 0.62
C LYS A 10 -11.86 12.83 0.20
N PRO A 11 -12.50 11.71 0.59
CA PRO A 11 -11.99 10.37 0.29
C PRO A 11 -11.81 10.14 -1.22
N ASP A 12 -12.63 10.80 -2.02
CA ASP A 12 -12.55 10.81 -3.49
C ASP A 12 -11.17 11.26 -4.01
N PHE A 13 -10.51 12.18 -3.31
CA PHE A 13 -9.17 12.63 -3.69
C PHE A 13 -8.11 11.56 -3.44
N GLY A 14 -8.27 10.76 -2.37
CA GLY A 14 -7.43 9.60 -2.13
C GLY A 14 -7.61 8.52 -3.19
N LEU A 15 -8.86 8.23 -3.58
CA LEU A 15 -9.16 7.28 -4.65
C LEU A 15 -8.65 7.76 -6.02
N ALA A 16 -8.70 9.07 -6.30
CA ALA A 16 -8.11 9.64 -7.51
C ALA A 16 -6.59 9.43 -7.56
N HIS A 17 -5.91 9.64 -6.43
CA HIS A 17 -4.47 9.37 -6.32
C HIS A 17 -4.15 7.87 -6.44
N TYR A 18 -5.01 6.98 -5.94
CA TYR A 18 -4.86 5.55 -6.13
C TYR A 18 -4.95 5.16 -7.61
N ASN A 19 -5.97 5.65 -8.32
CA ASN A 19 -6.11 5.39 -9.75
C ASN A 19 -4.95 5.98 -10.57
N LEU A 20 -4.43 7.15 -10.17
CA LEU A 20 -3.23 7.73 -10.76
C LEU A 20 -2.00 6.83 -10.54
N GLY A 21 -1.85 6.25 -9.36
CA GLY A 21 -0.80 5.28 -9.05
C GLY A 21 -0.86 4.04 -9.93
N LEU A 22 -2.06 3.51 -10.18
CA LEU A 22 -2.27 2.39 -11.12
C LEU A 22 -1.86 2.77 -12.54
N ALA A 23 -2.29 3.95 -13.02
CA ALA A 23 -1.94 4.43 -14.36
C ALA A 23 -0.42 4.60 -14.53
N TYR A 24 0.30 5.10 -13.52
CA TYR A 24 1.76 5.18 -13.55
C TYR A 24 2.43 3.80 -13.52
N ARG A 25 1.86 2.84 -12.77
CA ARG A 25 2.36 1.46 -12.71
C ARG A 25 2.25 0.78 -14.08
N ASP A 26 1.13 0.94 -14.78
CA ASP A 26 0.93 0.41 -16.12
C ASP A 26 1.93 0.99 -17.13
N ARG A 27 2.34 2.24 -16.92
CA ARG A 27 3.38 2.92 -17.69
C ARG A 27 4.82 2.63 -17.22
N LYS A 28 4.99 1.72 -16.25
CA LYS A 28 6.28 1.37 -15.63
C LYS A 28 7.01 2.55 -14.99
N GLN A 29 6.29 3.60 -14.60
CA GLN A 29 6.82 4.78 -13.93
C GLN A 29 6.77 4.58 -12.41
N ALA A 30 7.69 3.76 -11.89
CA ALA A 30 7.66 3.29 -10.51
C ALA A 30 7.66 4.44 -9.49
N ASP A 31 8.57 5.42 -9.60
CA ASP A 31 8.66 6.51 -8.61
C ASP A 31 7.37 7.36 -8.55
N LEU A 32 6.78 7.68 -9.71
CA LEU A 32 5.52 8.42 -9.78
C LEU A 32 4.35 7.61 -9.22
N SER A 33 4.36 6.29 -9.44
CA SER A 33 3.36 5.38 -8.89
C SER A 33 3.47 5.27 -7.35
N ILE A 34 4.70 5.21 -6.81
CA ILE A 34 4.96 5.25 -5.36
C ILE A 34 4.39 6.53 -4.76
N ASP A 35 4.71 7.70 -5.33
CA ASP A 35 4.24 8.98 -4.81
C ASP A 35 2.71 9.11 -4.84
N ALA A 36 2.07 8.62 -5.91
CA ALA A 36 0.63 8.64 -6.04
C ALA A 36 -0.06 7.72 -5.02
N PHE A 37 0.42 6.48 -4.85
CA PHE A 37 -0.12 5.58 -3.83
C PHE A 37 0.13 6.08 -2.41
N ARG A 38 1.31 6.66 -2.13
CA ARG A 38 1.60 7.26 -0.82
C ARG A 38 0.59 8.34 -0.47
N ARG A 39 0.33 9.29 -1.38
CA ARG A 39 -0.72 10.32 -1.19
C ARG A 39 -2.09 9.70 -0.98
N ALA A 40 -2.45 8.66 -1.73
CA ALA A 40 -3.71 7.96 -1.55
C ALA A 40 -3.87 7.41 -0.12
N THR A 41 -2.82 6.79 0.42
CA THR A 41 -2.80 6.24 1.78
C THR A 41 -2.72 7.32 2.87
N GLU A 42 -2.12 8.48 2.59
CA GLU A 42 -2.11 9.63 3.52
C GLU A 42 -3.52 10.25 3.65
N ILE A 43 -4.23 10.38 2.52
CA ILE A 43 -5.60 10.92 2.47
C ILE A 43 -6.61 9.93 3.04
N VAL A 44 -6.46 8.65 2.69
CA VAL A 44 -7.33 7.55 3.16
C VAL A 44 -6.44 6.50 3.85
N PRO A 45 -6.13 6.68 5.15
CA PRO A 45 -5.28 5.75 5.89
C PRO A 45 -5.79 4.30 5.93
N GLY A 46 -7.10 4.10 5.77
CA GLY A 46 -7.73 2.78 5.71
C GLY A 46 -7.80 2.14 4.31
N LEU A 47 -7.20 2.76 3.28
CA LEU A 47 -7.24 2.24 1.91
C LEU A 47 -6.32 1.01 1.78
N LEU A 48 -6.86 -0.17 2.08
CA LEU A 48 -6.14 -1.45 2.04
C LEU A 48 -5.43 -1.70 0.71
N ASP A 49 -6.11 -1.48 -0.41
CA ASP A 49 -5.53 -1.68 -1.73
C ASP A 49 -4.37 -0.72 -2.00
N GLY A 50 -4.47 0.52 -1.52
CA GLY A 50 -3.40 1.52 -1.64
C GLY A 50 -2.14 1.09 -0.91
N HIS A 51 -2.27 0.63 0.34
CA HIS A 51 -1.14 0.10 1.11
C HIS A 51 -0.55 -1.16 0.47
N PHE A 52 -1.39 -2.06 -0.05
CA PHE A 52 -0.93 -3.29 -0.69
C PHE A 52 -0.17 -3.01 -2.00
N GLN A 53 -0.70 -2.15 -2.87
CA GLN A 53 -0.03 -1.78 -4.12
C GLN A 53 1.28 -1.03 -3.87
N LEU A 54 1.30 -0.13 -2.87
CA LEU A 54 2.51 0.56 -2.45
C LEU A 54 3.58 -0.43 -1.94
N GLY A 55 3.19 -1.38 -1.09
CA GLY A 55 4.09 -2.43 -0.61
C GLY A 55 4.66 -3.31 -1.73
N LYS A 56 3.80 -3.69 -2.69
CA LYS A 56 4.23 -4.45 -3.87
C LYS A 56 5.24 -3.68 -4.72
N LEU A 57 5.01 -2.40 -4.92
CA LEU A 57 5.91 -1.56 -5.71
C LEU A 57 7.26 -1.34 -5.00
N TYR A 58 7.25 -1.18 -3.68
CA TYR A 58 8.49 -1.16 -2.89
C TYR A 58 9.25 -2.48 -2.98
N PHE A 59 8.56 -3.62 -2.91
CA PHE A 59 9.16 -4.94 -3.10
C PHE A 59 9.79 -5.09 -4.50
N GLU A 60 9.06 -4.71 -5.55
CA GLU A 60 9.52 -4.75 -6.95
C GLU A 60 10.73 -3.82 -7.19
N THR A 61 10.85 -2.73 -6.44
CA THR A 61 11.97 -1.76 -6.55
C THR A 61 13.10 -2.01 -5.55
N GLY A 62 13.06 -3.11 -4.79
CA GLY A 62 14.10 -3.50 -3.83
C GLY A 62 14.09 -2.72 -2.51
N LYS A 63 13.09 -1.86 -2.28
CA LYS A 63 12.87 -1.09 -1.05
C LYS A 63 12.19 -1.98 0.01
N ASN A 64 12.91 -3.01 0.44
CA ASN A 64 12.38 -4.13 1.22
C ASN A 64 11.87 -3.74 2.61
N GLU A 65 12.44 -2.71 3.24
CA GLU A 65 12.00 -2.24 4.55
C GLU A 65 10.65 -1.49 4.45
N GLU A 66 10.49 -0.66 3.44
CA GLU A 66 9.26 0.06 3.16
C GLU A 66 8.16 -0.91 2.73
N ALA A 67 8.49 -1.92 1.93
CA ALA A 67 7.57 -2.99 1.56
C ALA A 67 7.03 -3.71 2.81
N GLU A 68 7.90 -4.09 3.74
CA GLU A 68 7.52 -4.74 5.00
C GLU A 68 6.55 -3.87 5.81
N LYS A 69 6.82 -2.57 5.94
CA LYS A 69 5.94 -1.63 6.65
C LYS A 69 4.55 -1.59 6.02
N CYS A 70 4.46 -1.47 4.70
CA CYS A 70 3.19 -1.43 3.98
C CYS A 70 2.40 -2.74 4.14
N PHE A 71 3.04 -3.90 3.98
CA PHE A 71 2.37 -5.19 4.14
C PHE A 71 1.93 -5.44 5.59
N ALA A 72 2.74 -5.05 6.58
CA ALA A 72 2.36 -5.12 7.98
C ALA A 72 1.12 -4.25 8.27
N GLU A 73 1.03 -3.07 7.64
CA GLU A 73 -0.13 -2.18 7.78
C GLU A 73 -1.40 -2.79 7.17
N VAL A 74 -1.31 -3.45 6.01
CA VAL A 74 -2.43 -4.20 5.41
C VAL A 74 -2.94 -5.28 6.37
N VAL A 75 -2.02 -6.07 6.95
CA VAL A 75 -2.35 -7.10 7.94
C VAL A 75 -2.97 -6.50 9.20
N ARG A 76 -2.47 -5.34 9.66
CA ARG A 76 -2.99 -4.65 10.84
C ARG A 76 -4.40 -4.12 10.63
N LEU A 77 -4.68 -3.54 9.46
CA LEU A 77 -5.96 -2.92 9.12
C LEU A 77 -7.06 -3.96 8.90
N ALA A 78 -6.77 -5.05 8.19
CA ALA A 78 -7.74 -6.11 7.92
C ALA A 78 -7.10 -7.52 7.93
N PRO A 79 -6.83 -8.11 9.11
CA PRO A 79 -6.05 -9.33 9.25
C PRO A 79 -6.61 -10.57 8.54
N GLN A 80 -7.91 -10.58 8.25
CA GLN A 80 -8.65 -11.68 7.62
C GLN A 80 -8.96 -11.44 6.13
N SER A 81 -8.57 -10.28 5.58
CA SER A 81 -8.78 -9.96 4.17
C SER A 81 -7.86 -10.78 3.25
N GLU A 82 -8.26 -10.93 1.99
CA GLU A 82 -7.42 -11.56 0.96
C GLU A 82 -6.09 -10.82 0.78
N ASN A 83 -6.13 -9.48 0.77
CA ASN A 83 -4.92 -8.64 0.74
C ASN A 83 -3.99 -8.93 1.92
N ALA A 84 -4.51 -9.17 3.12
CA ALA A 84 -3.69 -9.53 4.27
C ALA A 84 -3.08 -10.93 4.14
N GLN A 85 -3.77 -11.88 3.52
CA GLN A 85 -3.21 -13.20 3.23
C GLN A 85 -2.05 -13.09 2.24
N MET A 86 -2.22 -12.32 1.15
CA MET A 86 -1.15 -12.04 0.20
C MET A 86 0.01 -11.27 0.85
N ALA A 87 -0.29 -10.25 1.65
CA ALA A 87 0.72 -9.46 2.37
C ALA A 87 1.59 -10.34 3.28
N ARG A 88 1.00 -11.33 3.97
CA ARG A 88 1.77 -12.31 4.77
C ARG A 88 2.75 -13.12 3.91
N GLN A 89 2.36 -13.51 2.70
CA GLN A 89 3.26 -14.22 1.78
C GLN A 89 4.46 -13.34 1.40
N TYR A 90 4.24 -12.07 1.07
CA TYR A 90 5.34 -11.13 0.79
C TYR A 90 6.24 -10.91 2.02
N LEU A 91 5.67 -10.78 3.22
CA LEU A 91 6.44 -10.67 4.46
C LEU A 91 7.33 -11.90 4.68
N ASP A 92 6.83 -13.10 4.39
CA ASP A 92 7.62 -14.32 4.51
C ASP A 92 8.74 -14.40 3.45
N LEU A 93 8.49 -13.94 2.22
CA LEU A 93 9.52 -13.82 1.18
C LEU A 93 10.63 -12.85 1.60
N LEU A 94 10.26 -11.68 2.12
CA LEU A 94 11.19 -10.67 2.63
C LEU A 94 12.04 -11.20 3.78
N LYS A 95 11.43 -11.94 4.72
CA LYS A 95 12.17 -12.59 5.82
C LYS A 95 13.16 -13.64 5.34
N LYS A 96 12.79 -14.42 4.31
CA LYS A 96 13.69 -15.43 3.73
C LYS A 96 14.87 -14.78 3.01
N ALA A 97 14.65 -13.67 2.30
CA ALA A 97 15.70 -12.96 1.58
C ALA A 97 16.74 -12.28 2.51
N ARG A 98 16.42 -12.10 3.79
CA ARG A 98 17.35 -11.55 4.81
C ARG A 98 18.22 -12.63 5.48
N LYS A 99 17.92 -13.91 5.29
CA LYS A 99 18.71 -15.02 5.81
C LYS A 99 19.75 -15.46 4.79
#